data_AF-A0A530BJL2-F1
#
_entry.id   AF-A0A530BJL2-F1
#
_cell.length_a   1.000
_cell.length_b   1.000
_cell.length_c   1.000
_cell.angle_alpha   90.00
_cell.angle_beta   90.00
_cell.angle_gamma   90.00
#
_symmetry.space_group_name_H-M   'P 1'
#
loop_
_entity.id
_entity.type
_entity.pdbx_description
1 polymer ?
#
loop_
_entity_poly.entity_id
_entity_poly.type
_entity_poly.pdbx_seq_one_letter_code
_entity_poly.pdbx_strand_id
1 'polypeptide(L)' 'MAEPTSQGAAATFEPLRPKLMRVTYRMLGSVADAEDIVQEAFIRWMRADRAAVREPEAFLRRTVTRLCL' A
#
# COMPACT_ATOMS: atom_id res chain seq x y z
N MET A 1 10.86 -10.81 21.43
CA MET A 1 9.49 -11.11 20.99
C MET A 1 9.28 -10.40 19.66
N ALA A 2 9.20 -11.12 18.55
CA ALA A 2 8.97 -10.51 17.24
C ALA A 2 7.58 -9.88 17.19
N GLU A 3 7.49 -8.62 16.76
CA GLU A 3 6.30 -7.78 16.84
C GLU A 3 5.14 -8.33 15.98
N PRO A 4 4.00 -8.72 16.59
CA PRO A 4 2.83 -9.27 15.89
C PRO A 4 2.12 -8.27 14.95
N THR A 5 2.49 -6.99 15.02
CA THR A 5 1.95 -5.90 14.18
C THR A 5 2.35 -6.02 12.71
N SER A 6 3.52 -6.58 12.39
CA SER A 6 4.06 -6.70 11.03
C SER A 6 3.31 -7.74 10.20
N GLN A 7 2.98 -8.89 10.80
CA GLN A 7 2.28 -9.98 10.13
C GLN A 7 0.83 -9.59 9.77
N GLY A 8 0.15 -8.79 10.61
CA GLY A 8 -1.16 -8.23 10.29
C GLY A 8 -1.14 -7.18 9.18
N ALA A 9 -0.05 -6.39 9.09
CA ALA A 9 0.12 -5.41 8.01
C ALA A 9 0.23 -6.09 6.64
N ALA A 10 1.09 -7.11 6.55
CA ALA A 10 1.26 -7.90 5.33
C ALA A 10 -0.03 -8.63 4.94
N ALA A 11 -0.72 -9.27 5.90
CA ALA A 11 -1.99 -9.96 5.64
C ALA A 11 -3.08 -9.04 5.07
N THR A 12 -3.10 -7.77 5.48
CA THR A 12 -4.04 -6.77 4.96
C THR A 12 -3.63 -6.23 3.58
N PHE A 13 -2.32 -6.09 3.34
CA PHE A 13 -1.77 -5.45 2.14
C PHE A 13 -1.68 -6.40 0.94
N GLU A 14 -1.23 -7.64 1.14
CA GLU A 14 -0.93 -8.57 0.06
C GLU A 14 -2.13 -8.83 -0.88
N PRO A 15 -3.37 -8.99 -0.38
CA PRO A 15 -4.54 -9.13 -1.26
C PRO A 15 -4.82 -7.89 -2.12
N LEU A 16 -4.35 -6.72 -1.69
CA LEU A 16 -4.56 -5.43 -2.37
C LEU A 16 -3.41 -5.09 -3.33
N ARG A 17 -2.22 -5.67 -3.13
CA ARG A 17 -1.00 -5.38 -3.91
C ARG A 17 -1.23 -5.43 -5.43
N PRO A 18 -1.89 -6.44 -6.02
CA PRO A 18 -2.14 -6.48 -7.47
C PRO A 18 -3.08 -5.36 -7.97
N LYS A 19 -4.06 -4.96 -7.15
CA LYS A 19 -4.98 -3.87 -7.49
C LYS A 19 -4.26 -2.53 -7.45
N LEU A 20 -3.46 -2.28 -6.40
CA LEU A 20 -2.66 -1.06 -6.25
C LEU A 20 -1.67 -0.92 -7.41
N MET A 21 -0.98 -2.01 -7.76
CA MET A 21 -0.06 -2.06 -8.90
C MET A 21 -0.73 -1.68 -10.23
N ARG A 22 -1.95 -2.17 -10.47
CA ARG A 22 -2.71 -1.81 -11.68
C ARG A 22 -3.07 -0.32 -11.71
N VAL A 23 -3.38 0.27 -10.56
CA VAL A 23 -3.71 1.70 -10.44
C VAL A 23 -2.48 2.56 -10.70
N THR A 24 -1.36 2.27 -10.03
CA THR A 24 -0.11 3.03 -10.17
C THR A 24 0.46 2.91 -11.57
N TYR A 25 0.47 1.71 -12.15
CA TYR A 25 0.88 1.49 -13.54
C TYR A 25 0.05 2.31 -14.53
N ARG A 26 -1.27 2.38 -14.36
CA ARG A 26 -2.13 3.19 -15.24
C ARG A 26 -1.85 4.70 -15.12
N MET A 27 -1.37 5.17 -13.95
CA MET A 27 -1.06 6.58 -13.73
C MET A 27 0.33 6.95 -14.26
N LEU A 28 1.31 6.05 -14.12
CA LEU A 28 2.72 6.34 -14.41
C LEU A 28 3.20 5.82 -15.76
N GLY A 29 2.55 4.78 -16.30
CA GLY A 29 2.95 4.13 -17.56
C GLY A 29 4.22 3.28 -17.47
N SER A 30 4.81 3.15 -16.28
CA SER A 30 6.07 2.46 -16.01
C SER A 30 5.87 1.41 -14.93
N VAL A 31 6.36 0.19 -15.18
CA VAL A 31 6.28 -0.90 -14.19
C VAL A 31 7.20 -0.61 -13.02
N ALA A 32 8.43 -0.15 -13.27
CA ALA A 32 9.39 0.15 -12.20
C ALA A 32 8.85 1.23 -11.25
N ASP A 33 8.37 2.36 -11.79
CA ASP A 33 7.81 3.43 -10.96
C ASP A 33 6.56 2.96 -10.22
N ALA A 34 5.73 2.12 -10.84
CA ALA A 34 4.54 1.57 -10.21
C ALA A 34 4.88 0.64 -9.04
N GLU A 35 5.93 -0.20 -9.17
CA GLU A 35 6.41 -1.05 -8.08
C GLU A 35 6.95 -0.21 -6.92
N ASP A 36 7.75 0.81 -7.21
CA ASP A 36 8.33 1.71 -6.20
C ASP A 36 7.23 2.40 -5.39
N ILE A 37 6.17 2.88 -6.04
CA ILE A 37 5.04 3.51 -5.34
C ILE A 37 4.29 2.51 -4.45
N VAL A 38 4.09 1.28 -4.93
CA VAL A 38 3.44 0.23 -4.14
C VAL A 38 4.29 -0.17 -2.94
N GLN A 39 5.62 -0.22 -3.10
CA GLN A 39 6.55 -0.46 -1.99
C GLN A 39 6.53 0.68 -0.96
N GLU A 40 6.60 1.93 -1.39
CA GLU A 40 6.52 3.10 -0.53
C GLU A 40 5.17 3.14 0.23
N ALA A 41 4.07 2.79 -0.44
CA ALA A 41 2.76 2.67 0.21
C ALA A 41 2.74 1.56 1.27
N PHE A 42 3.40 0.42 1.04
CA PHE A 42 3.53 -0.64 2.04
C PHE A 42 4.33 -0.17 3.27
N ILE A 43 5.44 0.55 3.06
CA ILE A 43 6.24 1.10 4.17
C ILE A 43 5.40 2.08 5.01
N ARG A 44 4.61 2.94 4.36
CA ARG A 44 3.68 3.84 5.06
C ARG A 44 2.60 3.08 5.82
N TRP A 45 2.07 2.00 5.24
CA TRP A 45 1.09 1.13 5.89
C TRP A 45 1.65 0.43 7.14
N MET A 46 2.90 -0.03 7.09
CA MET A 46 3.58 -0.62 8.24
C MET A 46 3.73 0.37 9.40
N ARG A 47 3.90 1.66 9.11
CA ARG A 47 4.06 2.74 10.10
C ARG A 47 2.73 3.37 10.55
N ALA A 48 1.64 3.12 9.83
CA ALA A 48 0.34 3.68 10.15
C ALA A 48 -0.26 3.04 11.43
N ASP A 49 -1.03 3.83 12.18
CA ASP A 49 -1.93 3.28 13.19
C ASP A 49 -3.10 2.59 12.49
N ARG A 50 -2.94 1.29 12.25
CA ARG A 50 -3.90 0.47 11.51
C ARG A 50 -5.21 0.27 12.27
N ALA A 51 -5.23 0.43 13.60
CA ALA A 51 -6.47 0.32 14.39
C ALA A 51 -7.43 1.50 14.12
N ALA A 52 -6.88 2.67 13.75
CA ALA A 52 -7.67 3.83 13.36
C ALA A 52 -8.19 3.77 11.90
N VAL A 53 -7.66 2.86 11.07
CA VAL A 53 -8.02 2.74 9.65
C VAL A 53 -9.22 1.80 9.48
N ARG A 54 -10.39 2.40 9.29
CA ARG A 54 -11.66 1.66 9.09
C ARG A 54 -11.71 0.86 7.80
N GLU A 55 -11.09 1.37 6.73
CA GLU A 55 -11.11 0.76 5.40
C GLU A 55 -9.71 0.77 4.77
N PRO A 56 -8.94 -0.32 4.92
CA PRO A 56 -7.56 -0.39 4.42
C PRO A 56 -7.43 -0.21 2.91
N GLU A 57 -8.37 -0.74 2.12
CA GLU A 57 -8.35 -0.59 0.65
C GLU A 57 -8.47 0.88 0.21
N ALA A 58 -9.41 1.63 0.80
CA ALA A 58 -9.58 3.05 0.52
C ALA A 58 -8.36 3.88 0.97
N PHE A 59 -7.80 3.56 2.15
CA PHE A 59 -6.59 4.21 2.65
C PHE A 59 -5.40 3.99 1.70
N LEU A 60 -5.14 2.75 1.30
CA LEU A 60 -4.02 2.38 0.44
C LEU A 60 -4.18 2.93 -0.97
N ARG A 61 -5.38 2.86 -1.55
CA ARG A 61 -5.67 3.46 -2.86
C ARG A 61 -5.41 4.97 -2.85
N ARG A 62 -5.89 5.67 -1.83
CA ARG A 62 -5.63 7.11 -1.67
C ARG A 62 -4.14 7.41 -1.50
N THR A 63 -3.42 6.56 -0.77
CA THR A 63 -1.97 6.70 -0.56
C THR A 63 -1.22 6.58 -1.88
N VAL A 64 -1.46 5.52 -2.66
CA VAL A 64 -0.77 5.34 -3.96
C VAL A 64 -1.14 6.44 -4.96
N THR A 65 -2.42 6.86 -5.02
CA THR A 65 -2.83 7.96 -5.89
C THR A 65 -2.12 9.26 -5.55
N ARG A 66 -1.92 9.56 -4.25
CA ARG A 66 -1.17 10.75 -3.83
C ARG A 66 0.33 10.67 -4.08
N LEU A 67 0.90 9.47 -4.06
CA LEU A 67 2.30 9.25 -4.36
C LEU A 67 2.61 9.40 -5.86
N CYS A 68 1.63 9.15 -6.74
CA CYS A 68 1.77 9.28 -8.19
C CYS A 68 1.58 10.71 -8.73
N LEU A 69 1.15 11.67 -7.90
CA LEU A 69 0.94 13.07 -8.27
C LEU A 69 2.13 13.92 -7.83
#